data_AF-T1C6H7-F1
#
_entry.id   AF-T1C6H7-F1
#
_cell.length_a   1.000
_cell.length_b   1.000
_cell.length_c   1.000
_cell.angle_alpha   90.00
_cell.angle_beta   90.00
_cell.angle_gamma   90.00
#
_symmetry.space_group_name_H-M   'P 1'
#
loop_
_entity.id
_entity.type
_entity.pdbx_description
1 polymer ?
#
loop_
_entity_poly.entity_id
_entity_poly.type
_entity_poly.pdbx_seq_one_letter_code
_entity_poly.pdbx_strand_id
1 'polypeptide(L)'
;TEFLSPDGSVALVLVDFSVSDSFRTADGTYPAQAATPTVRSLAAAWFGSAAAVTGTGAFAYDAAQLTNSSGPLFALTFVFLALAVAITLRSWIAPLLTLTVVSLATLVGYLAIEVTALLLGRVDYTVTYTLTAVTLGVGTDYSLFLLYRYREELTRGQPPEAALRVATRSSGFAVLVSAVTVAVGLGSLSFLSGLETWGPVLAITILAIGILSVTLLPAMIRLIGPRLFVRRWLRPAAAPERSIFYRAAARSGRRPILLLLLAAMIAVPAVAGFLVVPTTYNFSGGLPSGTQSAQGQQTIQNAFGANLLYPTYVIVTAPTSFLAANGTLTPSALQSLPQRPPTSSIGRRAVGERSVRR
;
A
#
# COMPACT_ATOMS: atom_id res chain seq x y z
N THR A 1 -29.87 25.77 7.14
CA THR A 1 -29.93 25.52 5.69
C THR A 1 -28.63 24.98 5.12
N GLU A 2 -27.52 25.02 5.86
CA GLU A 2 -26.18 24.57 5.38
C GLU A 2 -26.08 23.06 5.09
N PHE A 3 -26.96 22.26 5.68
CA PHE A 3 -27.04 20.80 5.44
C PHE A 3 -28.03 20.40 4.34
N LEU A 4 -28.63 21.37 3.63
CA LEU A 4 -29.47 21.13 2.47
C LEU A 4 -28.75 21.66 1.24
N SER A 5 -28.79 20.90 0.15
CA SER A 5 -28.22 21.34 -1.11
C SER A 5 -28.95 22.58 -1.64
N PRO A 6 -28.32 23.41 -2.49
CA PRO A 6 -28.92 24.64 -3.00
C PRO A 6 -30.26 24.42 -3.73
N ASP A 7 -30.43 23.26 -4.35
CA ASP A 7 -31.65 22.82 -5.03
C ASP A 7 -32.64 22.08 -4.11
N GLY A 8 -32.27 21.86 -2.84
CA GLY A 8 -33.09 21.18 -1.83
C GLY A 8 -33.24 19.67 -2.03
N SER A 9 -32.53 19.08 -2.99
CA SER A 9 -32.66 17.65 -3.35
C SER A 9 -31.88 16.71 -2.45
N VAL A 10 -30.83 17.18 -1.77
CA VAL A 10 -29.96 16.39 -0.90
C VAL A 10 -29.88 17.02 0.49
N ALA A 11 -30.09 16.19 1.51
CA ALA A 11 -29.89 16.55 2.91
C ALA A 11 -28.71 15.77 3.50
N LEU A 12 -27.86 16.46 4.26
CA LEU A 12 -26.75 15.87 5.00
C LEU A 12 -27.15 15.60 6.44
N VAL A 13 -26.82 14.41 6.91
CA VAL A 13 -26.94 14.04 8.32
C VAL A 13 -25.54 13.72 8.82
N LEU A 14 -25.05 14.52 9.76
CA LEU A 14 -23.77 14.27 10.42
C LEU A 14 -23.96 13.32 11.59
N VAL A 15 -23.06 12.35 11.71
CA VAL A 15 -22.99 11.41 12.83
C VAL A 15 -21.67 11.64 13.54
N ASP A 16 -21.73 12.30 14.68
CA ASP A 16 -20.57 12.61 15.51
C ASP A 16 -20.39 11.58 16.62
N PHE A 17 -19.12 11.31 16.96
CA PHE A 17 -18.77 10.36 18.01
C PHE A 17 -18.07 11.09 19.16
N SER A 18 -18.52 10.87 20.39
CA SER A 18 -18.01 11.53 21.61
C SER A 18 -16.79 10.83 22.20
N VAL A 19 -15.88 10.36 21.35
CA VAL A 19 -14.68 9.60 21.75
C VAL A 19 -13.43 10.28 21.21
N SER A 20 -12.28 10.04 21.84
CA SER A 20 -11.01 10.62 21.40
C SER A 20 -10.60 10.13 20.01
N ASP A 21 -9.84 10.94 19.28
CA ASP A 21 -9.20 10.54 18.02
C ASP A 21 -8.26 9.35 18.20
N SER A 22 -7.71 9.16 19.40
CA SER A 22 -6.89 7.99 19.75
C SER A 22 -7.68 6.70 19.98
N PHE A 23 -9.02 6.76 20.04
CA PHE A 23 -9.83 5.57 20.30
C PHE A 23 -9.67 4.54 19.17
N ARG A 24 -9.36 3.31 19.54
CA ARG A 24 -9.36 2.15 18.65
C ARG A 24 -10.15 1.03 19.31
N THR A 25 -10.90 0.28 18.51
CA THR A 25 -11.56 -0.97 18.93
C THR A 25 -10.51 -2.06 19.16
N ALA A 26 -10.92 -3.21 19.72
CA ALA A 26 -10.05 -4.37 19.90
C ALA A 26 -9.43 -4.85 18.57
N ASP A 27 -10.13 -4.65 17.46
CA ASP A 27 -9.68 -5.00 16.10
C ASP A 27 -8.89 -3.87 15.41
N GLY A 28 -8.51 -2.82 16.14
CA GLY A 28 -7.71 -1.70 15.61
C GLY A 28 -8.49 -0.70 14.75
N THR A 29 -9.82 -0.87 14.58
CA THR A 29 -10.65 0.08 13.81
C THR A 29 -11.00 1.31 14.63
N TYR A 30 -11.14 2.46 13.98
CA TYR A 30 -11.56 3.72 14.62
C TYR A 30 -13.11 3.82 14.65
N PRO A 31 -13.68 4.71 15.49
CA PRO A 31 -15.11 4.70 15.82
C PRO A 31 -16.03 4.75 14.60
N ALA A 32 -15.75 5.66 13.67
CA ALA A 32 -16.58 5.83 12.47
C ALA A 32 -16.53 4.61 11.54
N GLN A 33 -15.39 3.92 11.43
CA GLN A 33 -15.29 2.67 10.67
C GLN A 33 -16.10 1.55 11.34
N ALA A 34 -15.96 1.39 12.65
CA ALA A 34 -16.69 0.37 13.41
C ALA A 34 -18.22 0.59 13.40
N ALA A 35 -18.65 1.85 13.44
CA ALA A 35 -20.07 2.21 13.45
C ALA A 35 -20.71 2.20 12.05
N THR A 36 -19.92 2.24 10.97
CA THR A 36 -20.43 2.26 9.59
C THR A 36 -21.53 1.23 9.29
N PRO A 37 -21.40 -0.08 9.61
CA PRO A 37 -22.45 -1.05 9.35
C PRO A 37 -23.76 -0.70 10.06
N THR A 38 -23.68 -0.27 11.33
CA THR A 38 -24.86 0.17 12.10
C THR A 38 -25.47 1.43 11.50
N VAL A 39 -24.66 2.43 11.16
CA VAL A 39 -25.13 3.68 10.53
C VAL A 39 -25.81 3.39 9.18
N ARG A 40 -25.26 2.49 8.36
CA ARG A 40 -25.87 2.04 7.11
C ARG A 40 -27.21 1.35 7.33
N SER A 41 -27.29 0.46 8.31
CA SER A 41 -28.53 -0.26 8.63
C SER A 41 -29.65 0.70 9.08
N LEU A 42 -29.32 1.67 9.92
CA LEU A 42 -30.26 2.70 10.36
C LEU A 42 -30.65 3.60 9.20
N ALA A 43 -29.68 4.09 8.42
CA ALA A 43 -29.96 4.95 7.28
C ALA A 43 -30.88 4.26 6.25
N ALA A 44 -30.67 2.97 5.98
CA ALA A 44 -31.54 2.19 5.11
C ALA A 44 -32.94 1.96 5.73
N ALA A 45 -33.03 1.75 7.04
CA ALA A 45 -34.32 1.57 7.73
C ALA A 45 -35.19 2.84 7.70
N TRP A 46 -34.57 4.01 7.87
CA TRP A 46 -35.29 5.29 7.93
C TRP A 46 -35.52 5.93 6.55
N PHE A 47 -34.56 5.79 5.63
CA PHE A 47 -34.57 6.53 4.36
C PHE A 47 -34.52 5.61 3.11
N GLY A 48 -34.46 4.29 3.29
CA GLY A 48 -34.45 3.34 2.19
C GLY A 48 -33.26 3.50 1.25
N SER A 49 -33.51 3.36 -0.05
CA SER A 49 -32.49 3.51 -1.11
C SER A 49 -32.04 4.96 -1.35
N ALA A 50 -32.68 5.94 -0.71
CA ALA A 50 -32.30 7.35 -0.83
C ALA A 50 -31.08 7.72 0.03
N ALA A 51 -30.69 6.88 1.00
CA ALA A 51 -29.54 7.14 1.84
C ALA A 51 -28.25 6.47 1.33
N ALA A 52 -27.18 7.26 1.29
CA ALA A 52 -25.82 6.80 1.10
C ALA A 52 -24.95 7.22 2.29
N VAL A 53 -24.15 6.29 2.82
CA VAL A 53 -23.22 6.56 3.93
C VAL A 53 -21.82 6.69 3.36
N THR A 54 -21.22 7.87 3.56
CA THR A 54 -19.86 8.22 3.12
C THR A 54 -19.04 8.84 4.27
N GLY A 55 -17.85 9.35 3.96
CA GLY A 55 -16.87 9.85 4.92
C GLY A 55 -15.78 8.82 5.22
N THR A 56 -14.75 9.25 5.94
CA THR A 56 -13.53 8.46 6.19
C THR A 56 -13.84 7.06 6.73
N GLY A 57 -14.72 6.96 7.74
CA GLY A 57 -15.16 5.69 8.34
C GLY A 57 -15.75 4.72 7.32
N ALA A 58 -16.65 5.21 6.46
CA ALA A 58 -17.29 4.41 5.43
C ALA A 58 -16.30 3.95 4.35
N PHE A 59 -15.35 4.80 3.97
CA PHE A 59 -14.26 4.44 3.06
C PHE A 59 -13.37 3.34 3.64
N ALA A 60 -12.95 3.47 4.91
CA ALA A 60 -12.13 2.44 5.55
C ALA A 60 -12.90 1.12 5.74
N TYR A 61 -14.20 1.19 6.03
CA TYR A 61 -15.05 0.01 6.11
C TYR A 61 -15.16 -0.70 4.74
N ASP A 62 -15.43 0.04 3.66
CA ASP A 62 -15.52 -0.53 2.32
C ASP A 62 -14.19 -1.10 1.83
N ALA A 63 -13.06 -0.44 2.12
CA ALA A 63 -11.73 -0.95 1.83
C ALA A 63 -11.46 -2.28 2.57
N ALA A 64 -11.84 -2.36 3.85
CA ALA A 64 -11.72 -3.58 4.64
C ALA A 64 -12.61 -4.72 4.09
N GLN A 65 -13.86 -4.42 3.71
CA GLN A 65 -14.77 -5.39 3.11
C GLN A 65 -14.27 -5.91 1.76
N LEU A 66 -13.79 -5.02 0.89
CA LEU A 66 -13.20 -5.41 -0.40
C LEU A 66 -12.00 -6.33 -0.20
N THR A 67 -11.14 -6.03 0.77
CA THR A 67 -10.00 -6.90 1.08
C THR A 67 -10.46 -8.26 1.60
N ASN A 68 -11.38 -8.28 2.56
CA ASN A 68 -11.90 -9.54 3.12
C ASN A 68 -12.57 -10.40 2.04
N SER A 69 -13.30 -9.77 1.12
CA SER A 69 -13.92 -10.45 -0.03
C SER A 69 -12.90 -10.91 -1.08
N SER A 70 -11.70 -10.34 -1.10
CA SER A 70 -10.60 -10.70 -2.02
C SER A 70 -9.80 -11.92 -1.54
N GLY A 71 -10.12 -12.51 -0.38
CA GLY A 71 -9.47 -13.71 0.14
C GLY A 71 -9.32 -14.85 -0.89
N PRO A 72 -10.36 -15.19 -1.69
CA PRO A 72 -10.24 -16.18 -2.76
C PRO A 72 -9.25 -15.78 -3.87
N LEU A 73 -9.16 -14.50 -4.21
CA LEU A 73 -8.19 -13.98 -5.18
C LEU A 73 -6.75 -14.12 -4.67
N PHE A 74 -6.53 -13.83 -3.38
CA PHE A 74 -5.24 -14.09 -2.75
C PHE A 74 -4.90 -15.58 -2.79
N ALA A 75 -5.81 -16.46 -2.40
CA ALA A 75 -5.61 -17.90 -2.47
C ALA A 75 -5.27 -18.36 -3.91
N LEU A 76 -5.97 -17.85 -4.92
CA LEU A 76 -5.67 -18.13 -6.33
C LEU A 76 -4.27 -17.63 -6.73
N THR A 77 -3.87 -16.45 -6.26
CA THR A 77 -2.53 -15.90 -6.51
C THR A 77 -1.44 -16.79 -5.90
N PHE A 78 -1.65 -17.27 -4.66
CA PHE A 78 -0.76 -18.24 -4.01
C PHE A 78 -0.66 -19.56 -4.80
N VAL A 79 -1.79 -20.08 -5.31
CA VAL A 79 -1.81 -21.29 -6.14
C VAL A 79 -1.07 -21.04 -7.45
N PHE A 80 -1.33 -19.93 -8.13
CA PHE A 80 -0.65 -19.58 -9.38
C PHE A 80 0.86 -19.46 -9.17
N LEU A 81 1.28 -18.77 -8.11
CA LEU A 81 2.68 -18.62 -7.74
C LEU A 81 3.32 -19.97 -7.41
N ALA A 82 2.64 -20.82 -6.64
CA ALA A 82 3.11 -22.15 -6.31
C ALA A 82 3.29 -23.01 -7.58
N LEU A 83 2.35 -22.93 -8.53
CA LEU A 83 2.46 -23.59 -9.83
C LEU A 83 3.61 -23.02 -10.66
N ALA A 84 3.77 -21.69 -10.72
CA ALA A 84 4.87 -21.05 -11.44
C ALA A 84 6.23 -21.48 -10.90
N VAL A 85 6.40 -21.50 -9.58
CA VAL A 85 7.60 -22.01 -8.89
C VAL A 85 7.79 -23.50 -9.19
N ALA A 86 6.72 -24.30 -9.11
CA ALA A 86 6.78 -25.74 -9.34
C ALA A 86 7.23 -26.08 -10.77
N ILE A 87 6.71 -25.34 -11.76
CA ILE A 87 7.05 -25.50 -13.17
C ILE A 87 8.49 -25.05 -13.41
N THR A 88 8.86 -23.86 -12.91
CA THR A 88 10.19 -23.27 -13.12
C THR A 88 11.29 -24.13 -12.53
N LEU A 89 11.09 -24.62 -11.30
CA LEU A 89 12.07 -25.44 -10.59
C LEU A 89 11.86 -26.95 -10.79
N ARG A 90 10.82 -27.36 -11.54
CA ARG A 90 10.40 -28.77 -11.72
C ARG A 90 10.39 -29.54 -10.39
N SER A 91 9.80 -28.94 -9.37
CA SER A 91 9.76 -29.45 -8.00
C SER A 91 8.45 -29.08 -7.32
N TRP A 92 7.77 -30.05 -6.72
CA TRP A 92 6.57 -29.82 -5.93
C TRP A 92 6.85 -29.37 -4.48
N ILE A 93 8.09 -29.56 -4.00
CA ILE A 93 8.50 -29.19 -2.64
C ILE A 93 9.02 -27.74 -2.60
N ALA A 94 9.67 -27.28 -3.67
CA ALA A 94 10.21 -25.92 -3.74
C ALA A 94 9.17 -24.80 -3.50
N PRO A 95 7.92 -24.89 -4.00
CA PRO A 95 6.86 -23.95 -3.64
C PRO A 95 6.57 -23.95 -2.14
N LEU A 96 6.49 -25.12 -1.51
CA LEU A 96 6.20 -25.22 -0.07
C LEU A 96 7.30 -24.52 0.75
N LEU A 97 8.58 -24.70 0.39
CA LEU A 97 9.66 -24.01 1.08
C LEU A 97 9.59 -22.50 0.93
N THR A 98 9.30 -22.05 -0.29
CA THR A 98 9.17 -20.63 -0.61
C THR A 98 8.01 -20.01 0.19
N LEU A 99 6.84 -20.66 0.18
CA LEU A 99 5.67 -20.20 0.90
C LEU A 99 5.88 -20.23 2.42
N THR A 100 6.62 -21.19 2.97
CA THR A 100 6.98 -21.19 4.40
C THR A 100 7.81 -19.97 4.78
N VAL A 101 8.83 -19.63 3.99
CA VAL A 101 9.68 -18.44 4.22
C VAL A 101 8.84 -17.17 4.13
N VAL A 102 8.02 -17.04 3.07
CA VAL A 102 7.13 -15.90 2.86
C VAL A 102 6.12 -15.76 4.01
N SER A 103 5.52 -16.86 4.47
CA SER A 103 4.51 -16.85 5.54
C SER A 103 5.12 -16.42 6.88
N LEU A 104 6.30 -16.95 7.23
CA LEU A 104 7.02 -16.54 8.43
C LEU A 104 7.47 -15.09 8.37
N ALA A 105 7.94 -14.62 7.22
CA ALA A 105 8.29 -13.22 7.04
C ALA A 105 7.07 -12.29 7.12
N THR A 106 5.92 -12.74 6.60
CA THR A 106 4.64 -12.01 6.73
C THR A 106 4.24 -11.88 8.19
N LEU A 107 4.42 -12.94 9.00
CA LEU A 107 4.19 -12.89 10.44
C LEU A 107 5.10 -11.88 11.13
N VAL A 108 6.40 -11.85 10.78
CA VAL A 108 7.33 -10.80 11.26
C VAL A 108 6.87 -9.42 10.81
N GLY A 109 6.30 -9.29 9.62
CA GLY A 109 5.72 -8.05 9.14
C GLY A 109 4.51 -7.58 9.95
N TYR A 110 3.60 -8.48 10.35
CA TYR A 110 2.52 -8.15 11.28
C TYR A 110 3.06 -7.73 12.65
N LEU A 111 4.10 -8.39 13.16
CA LEU A 111 4.78 -7.93 14.38
C LEU A 111 5.42 -6.54 14.19
N ALA A 112 5.95 -6.24 13.00
CA ALA A 112 6.51 -4.93 12.70
C ALA A 112 5.46 -3.82 12.72
N ILE A 113 4.21 -4.10 12.35
CA ILE A 113 3.07 -3.17 12.50
C ILE A 113 2.87 -2.82 13.97
N GLU A 114 2.78 -3.82 14.84
CA GLU A 114 2.58 -3.62 16.28
C GLU A 114 3.75 -2.89 16.94
N VAL A 115 4.99 -3.27 16.60
CA VAL A 115 6.20 -2.58 17.08
C VAL A 115 6.21 -1.12 16.62
N THR A 116 5.83 -0.86 15.38
CA THR A 116 5.75 0.52 14.84
C THR A 116 4.67 1.32 15.57
N ALA A 117 3.50 0.71 15.84
CA ALA A 117 2.43 1.35 16.61
C ALA A 117 2.89 1.73 18.02
N LEU A 118 3.64 0.85 18.69
CA LEU A 118 4.20 1.11 20.02
C LEU A 118 5.27 2.21 20.00
N LEU A 119 6.13 2.24 18.99
CA LEU A 119 7.23 3.21 18.91
C LEU A 119 6.76 4.61 18.49
N LEU A 120 5.80 4.72 17.57
CA LEU A 120 5.30 6.00 17.05
C LEU A 120 3.98 6.46 17.68
N GLY A 121 3.37 5.64 18.54
CA GLY A 121 2.05 5.90 19.15
C GLY A 121 0.88 5.85 18.16
N ARG A 122 1.13 5.48 16.90
CA ARG A 122 0.14 5.35 15.83
C ARG A 122 0.68 4.44 14.72
N VAL A 123 -0.22 3.78 14.01
CA VAL A 123 0.09 3.04 12.77
C VAL A 123 -1.08 3.14 11.80
N ASP A 124 -0.78 3.24 10.50
CA ASP A 124 -1.79 3.08 9.46
C ASP A 124 -1.87 1.60 9.05
N TYR A 125 -2.94 0.93 9.48
CA TYR A 125 -3.16 -0.50 9.19
C TYR A 125 -3.39 -0.79 7.70
N THR A 126 -3.62 0.23 6.86
CA THR A 126 -3.70 0.09 5.40
C THR A 126 -2.39 -0.46 4.80
N VAL A 127 -1.25 -0.31 5.50
CA VAL A 127 0.04 -0.90 5.13
C VAL A 127 -0.05 -2.42 4.94
N THR A 128 -0.98 -3.11 5.61
CA THR A 128 -1.19 -4.56 5.53
C THR A 128 -1.39 -5.07 4.10
N TYR A 129 -2.09 -4.30 3.27
CA TYR A 129 -2.35 -4.66 1.86
C TYR A 129 -1.05 -4.67 1.06
N THR A 130 -0.26 -3.61 1.20
CA THR A 130 1.05 -3.47 0.57
C THR A 130 2.04 -4.50 1.10
N LEU A 131 2.05 -4.73 2.41
CA LEU A 131 2.90 -5.71 3.08
C LEU A 131 2.71 -7.12 2.50
N THR A 132 1.46 -7.53 2.30
CA THR A 132 1.14 -8.84 1.72
C THR A 132 1.69 -8.97 0.30
N ALA A 133 1.44 -7.98 -0.55
CA ALA A 133 1.90 -7.97 -1.95
C ALA A 133 3.45 -7.97 -2.05
N VAL A 134 4.09 -7.11 -1.26
CA VAL A 134 5.56 -6.97 -1.23
C VAL A 134 6.22 -8.23 -0.69
N THR A 135 5.70 -8.80 0.40
CA THR A 135 6.28 -10.01 1.02
C THR A 135 6.19 -11.21 0.09
N LEU A 136 5.06 -11.34 -0.63
CA LEU A 136 4.88 -12.38 -1.65
C LEU A 136 5.86 -12.25 -2.80
N GLY A 137 5.98 -11.06 -3.41
CA GLY A 137 6.88 -10.83 -4.53
C GLY A 137 8.35 -11.02 -4.13
N VAL A 138 8.80 -10.24 -3.15
CA VAL A 138 10.22 -10.21 -2.75
C VAL A 138 10.66 -11.54 -2.13
N GLY A 139 9.84 -12.14 -1.26
CA GLY A 139 10.19 -13.42 -0.63
C GLY A 139 10.22 -14.59 -1.61
N THR A 140 9.38 -14.56 -2.64
CA THR A 140 9.43 -15.58 -3.69
C THR A 140 10.65 -15.42 -4.57
N ASP A 141 11.00 -14.19 -4.96
CA ASP A 141 12.19 -13.94 -5.78
C ASP A 141 13.48 -14.36 -5.07
N TYR A 142 13.62 -14.05 -3.78
CA TYR A 142 14.79 -14.44 -3.00
C TYR A 142 14.90 -15.96 -2.83
N SER A 143 13.78 -16.62 -2.56
CA SER A 143 13.75 -18.08 -2.45
C SER A 143 14.05 -18.75 -3.78
N LEU A 144 13.44 -18.27 -4.87
CA LEU A 144 13.65 -18.77 -6.22
C LEU A 144 15.10 -18.60 -6.66
N PHE A 145 15.71 -17.45 -6.38
CA PHE A 145 17.09 -17.20 -6.79
C PHE A 145 18.07 -18.18 -6.13
N LEU A 146 17.89 -18.44 -4.83
CA LEU A 146 18.72 -19.39 -4.09
C LEU A 146 18.45 -20.84 -4.50
N LEU A 147 17.17 -21.23 -4.65
CA LEU A 147 16.77 -22.57 -5.08
C LEU A 147 17.23 -22.87 -6.51
N TYR A 148 17.12 -21.90 -7.41
CA TYR A 148 17.60 -22.01 -8.78
C TYR A 148 19.11 -22.20 -8.82
N ARG A 149 19.86 -21.43 -8.03
CA ARG A 149 21.31 -21.59 -7.95
C ARG A 149 21.72 -22.94 -7.38
N TYR A 150 21.05 -23.40 -6.32
CA TYR A 150 21.28 -24.72 -5.76
C TYR A 150 21.02 -25.82 -6.80
N ARG A 151 19.91 -25.72 -7.54
CA ARG A 151 19.59 -26.63 -8.65
C ARG A 151 20.67 -26.61 -9.74
N GLU A 152 21.18 -25.42 -10.09
CA GLU A 152 22.22 -25.27 -11.09
C GLU A 152 23.51 -26.03 -10.69
N GLU A 153 23.98 -25.86 -9.46
CA GLU A 153 25.18 -26.56 -8.98
C GLU A 153 24.97 -28.08 -8.91
N LEU A 154 23.77 -28.55 -8.53
CA LEU A 154 23.42 -29.98 -8.61
C LEU A 154 23.47 -30.50 -10.05
N THR A 155 22.99 -29.72 -11.04
CA THR A 155 23.06 -30.12 -12.46
C THR A 155 24.48 -30.15 -13.02
N ARG A 156 25.42 -29.45 -12.38
CA ARG A 156 26.86 -29.50 -12.67
C ARG A 156 27.57 -30.70 -12.01
N GLY A 157 26.83 -31.53 -11.26
CA GLY A 157 27.37 -32.73 -10.62
C GLY A 157 27.99 -32.51 -9.25
N GLN A 158 27.81 -31.33 -8.65
CA GLN A 158 28.28 -31.08 -7.28
C GLN A 158 27.49 -31.92 -6.27
N PRO A 159 28.12 -32.45 -5.20
CA PRO A 159 27.39 -33.11 -4.13
C PRO A 159 26.47 -32.11 -3.41
N PRO A 160 25.31 -32.54 -2.87
CA PRO A 160 24.30 -31.65 -2.30
C PRO A 160 24.83 -30.61 -1.30
N GLU A 161 25.73 -31.01 -0.39
CA GLU A 161 26.28 -30.08 0.59
C GLU A 161 27.21 -29.02 -0.04
N ALA A 162 28.01 -29.40 -1.04
CA ALA A 162 28.87 -28.46 -1.76
C ALA A 162 28.03 -27.51 -2.63
N ALA A 163 27.03 -28.05 -3.34
CA ALA A 163 26.09 -27.27 -4.13
C ALA A 163 25.36 -26.22 -3.28
N LEU A 164 24.89 -26.62 -2.09
CA LEU A 164 24.21 -25.70 -1.17
C LEU A 164 25.17 -24.62 -0.67
N ARG A 165 26.40 -24.97 -0.30
CA ARG A 165 27.43 -24.02 0.15
C ARG A 165 27.78 -22.98 -0.92
N VAL A 166 27.89 -23.40 -2.18
CA VAL A 166 28.15 -22.48 -3.30
C VAL A 166 26.95 -21.58 -3.55
N ALA A 167 25.73 -22.13 -3.53
CA ALA A 167 24.51 -21.37 -3.71
C ALA A 167 24.30 -20.32 -2.60
N THR A 168 24.51 -20.67 -1.34
CA THR A 168 24.39 -19.72 -0.22
C THR A 168 25.46 -18.64 -0.25
N ARG A 169 26.72 -18.99 -0.58
CA ARG A 169 27.80 -18.00 -0.65
C ARG A 169 27.61 -16.98 -1.78
N SER A 170 27.12 -17.41 -2.94
CA SER A 170 26.94 -16.55 -4.10
C SER A 170 25.57 -15.86 -4.08
N SER A 171 24.49 -16.63 -4.23
CA SER A 171 23.13 -16.10 -4.28
C SER A 171 22.67 -15.54 -2.94
N GLY A 172 23.12 -16.09 -1.80
CA GLY A 172 22.76 -15.53 -0.50
C GLY A 172 23.32 -14.13 -0.28
N PHE A 173 24.55 -13.85 -0.71
CA PHE A 173 25.10 -12.49 -0.66
C PHE A 173 24.29 -11.52 -1.53
N ALA A 174 23.97 -11.91 -2.76
CA ALA A 174 23.14 -11.10 -3.66
C ALA A 174 21.74 -10.84 -3.08
N VAL A 175 21.12 -11.84 -2.45
CA VAL A 175 19.82 -11.71 -1.76
C VAL A 175 19.90 -10.71 -0.61
N LEU A 176 20.96 -10.75 0.22
CA LEU A 176 21.12 -9.79 1.31
C LEU A 176 21.33 -8.36 0.80
N VAL A 177 22.14 -8.17 -0.23
CA VAL A 177 22.33 -6.85 -0.86
C VAL A 177 20.99 -6.33 -1.40
N SER A 178 20.25 -7.18 -2.12
CA SER A 178 18.91 -6.83 -2.61
C SER A 178 17.96 -6.47 -1.45
N ALA A 179 17.92 -7.27 -0.39
CA ALA A 179 17.06 -7.04 0.77
C ALA A 179 17.36 -5.68 1.41
N VAL A 180 18.63 -5.33 1.62
CA VAL A 180 19.02 -4.03 2.16
C VAL A 180 18.59 -2.90 1.22
N THR A 181 18.83 -3.02 -0.09
CA THR A 181 18.45 -1.97 -1.05
C THR A 181 16.94 -1.73 -1.10
N VAL A 182 16.13 -2.79 -1.10
CA VAL A 182 14.67 -2.69 -1.09
C VAL A 182 14.18 -2.16 0.26
N ALA A 183 14.77 -2.60 1.37
CA ALA A 183 14.42 -2.10 2.70
C ALA A 183 14.72 -0.60 2.86
N VAL A 184 15.84 -0.11 2.31
CA VAL A 184 16.16 1.33 2.29
C VAL A 184 15.16 2.09 1.39
N GLY A 185 14.85 1.55 0.21
CA GLY A 185 13.88 2.14 -0.71
C GLY A 185 12.49 2.28 -0.09
N LEU A 186 11.93 1.21 0.46
CA LEU A 186 10.63 1.24 1.14
C LEU A 186 10.70 2.01 2.46
N GLY A 187 11.81 1.93 3.18
CA GLY A 187 12.07 2.69 4.40
C GLY A 187 12.02 4.20 4.17
N SER A 188 12.38 4.68 2.98
CA SER A 188 12.29 6.10 2.63
C SER A 188 10.87 6.67 2.66
N LEU A 189 9.83 5.82 2.61
CA LEU A 189 8.44 6.24 2.81
C LEU A 189 8.21 6.88 4.19
N SER A 190 9.09 6.61 5.16
CA SER A 190 9.06 7.25 6.49
C SER A 190 9.15 8.78 6.42
N PHE A 191 9.71 9.33 5.33
CA PHE A 191 9.87 10.77 5.11
C PHE A 191 8.67 11.41 4.37
N LEU A 192 7.67 10.62 3.98
CA LEU A 192 6.48 11.11 3.29
C LEU A 192 5.31 11.24 4.26
N SER A 193 4.69 12.43 4.30
CA SER A 193 3.52 12.69 5.14
C SER A 193 2.36 11.76 4.77
N GLY A 194 1.80 11.08 5.76
CA GLY A 194 0.74 10.08 5.59
C GLY A 194 1.25 8.64 5.38
N LEU A 195 2.55 8.43 5.11
CA LEU A 195 3.16 7.11 4.95
C LEU A 195 4.30 6.86 5.95
N GLU A 196 4.42 7.71 6.98
CA GLU A 196 5.56 7.68 7.90
C GLU A 196 5.69 6.33 8.61
N THR A 197 4.56 5.69 8.89
CA THR A 197 4.49 4.40 9.57
C THR A 197 4.68 3.21 8.61
N TRP A 198 4.52 3.40 7.30
CA TRP A 198 4.69 2.34 6.30
C TRP A 198 6.17 1.99 6.11
N GLY A 199 7.04 3.00 6.14
CA GLY A 199 8.48 2.83 5.96
C GLY A 199 9.12 1.79 6.90
N PRO A 200 9.03 1.95 8.24
CA PRO A 200 9.62 0.99 9.18
C PRO A 200 8.99 -0.40 9.06
N VAL A 201 7.66 -0.49 8.90
CA VAL A 201 6.94 -1.76 8.74
C VAL A 201 7.48 -2.55 7.56
N LEU A 202 7.55 -1.93 6.37
CA LEU A 202 7.99 -2.60 5.15
C LEU A 202 9.50 -2.89 5.20
N ALA A 203 10.32 -1.97 5.71
CA ALA A 203 11.77 -2.17 5.82
C ALA A 203 12.12 -3.36 6.72
N ILE A 204 11.52 -3.45 7.92
CA ILE A 204 11.73 -4.57 8.84
C ILE A 204 11.30 -5.89 8.20
N THR A 205 10.13 -5.89 7.54
CA THR A 205 9.61 -7.07 6.84
C THR A 205 10.58 -7.57 5.78
N ILE A 206 11.09 -6.69 4.91
CA ILE A 206 12.02 -7.06 3.84
C ILE A 206 13.36 -7.58 4.38
N LEU A 207 13.89 -6.96 5.44
CA LEU A 207 15.11 -7.45 6.09
C LEU A 207 14.89 -8.85 6.68
N ALA A 208 13.74 -9.09 7.29
CA ALA A 208 13.38 -10.42 7.80
C ALA A 208 13.29 -11.46 6.67
N ILE A 209 12.68 -11.11 5.52
CA ILE A 209 12.66 -11.98 4.33
C ILE A 209 14.09 -12.32 3.90
N GLY A 210 14.97 -11.32 3.78
CA GLY A 210 16.36 -11.52 3.38
C GLY A 210 17.11 -12.47 4.32
N ILE A 211 16.97 -12.26 5.63
CA ILE A 211 17.59 -13.09 6.68
C ILE A 211 17.04 -14.52 6.60
N LEU A 212 15.71 -14.71 6.57
CA LEU A 212 15.09 -16.03 6.50
C LEU A 212 15.48 -16.77 5.21
N SER A 213 15.61 -16.05 4.09
CA SER A 213 16.01 -16.62 2.80
C SER A 213 17.44 -17.16 2.81
N VAL A 214 18.36 -16.58 3.59
CA VAL A 214 19.76 -17.04 3.68
C VAL A 214 20.05 -17.94 4.87
N THR A 215 19.13 -18.06 5.82
CA THR A 215 19.28 -18.88 7.03
C THR A 215 18.33 -20.07 7.01
N LEU A 216 17.02 -19.81 7.14
CA LEU A 216 15.99 -20.83 7.23
C LEU A 216 15.88 -21.65 5.95
N LEU A 217 15.85 -21.01 4.78
CA LEU A 217 15.67 -21.74 3.52
C LEU A 217 16.81 -22.75 3.27
N PRO A 218 18.11 -22.39 3.37
CA PRO A 218 19.19 -23.37 3.29
C PRO A 218 19.10 -24.48 4.33
N ALA A 219 18.67 -24.19 5.55
CA ALA A 219 18.47 -25.21 6.57
C ALA A 219 17.36 -26.22 6.16
N MET A 220 16.24 -25.73 5.63
CA MET A 220 15.18 -26.61 5.11
C MET A 220 15.63 -27.42 3.90
N ILE A 221 16.38 -26.81 2.97
CA ILE A 221 16.97 -27.51 1.82
C ILE A 221 17.89 -28.64 2.29
N ARG A 222 18.72 -28.39 3.31
CA ARG A 222 19.60 -29.40 3.89
C ARG A 222 18.82 -30.56 4.50
N LEU A 223 17.75 -30.29 5.24
CA LEU A 223 16.91 -31.32 5.88
C LEU A 223 16.18 -32.21 4.85
N ILE A 224 15.68 -31.62 3.77
CA ILE A 224 14.97 -32.35 2.70
C ILE A 224 15.96 -33.10 1.81
N GLY A 225 17.13 -32.53 1.57
CA GLY A 225 18.20 -33.11 0.79
C GLY A 225 17.80 -33.37 -0.68
N PRO A 226 18.28 -34.47 -1.30
CA PRO A 226 18.11 -34.72 -2.73
C PRO A 226 16.67 -34.95 -3.17
N ARG A 227 15.72 -35.11 -2.24
CA ARG A 227 14.28 -35.23 -2.54
C ARG A 227 13.67 -33.92 -3.04
N LEU A 228 14.35 -32.80 -2.83
CA LEU A 228 13.87 -31.48 -3.23
C LEU A 228 13.62 -31.38 -4.74
N PHE A 229 14.46 -32.02 -5.57
CA PHE A 229 14.30 -32.01 -7.02
C PHE A 229 14.09 -33.42 -7.55
N VAL A 230 13.22 -33.53 -8.54
CA VAL A 230 13.00 -34.81 -9.21
C VAL A 230 14.23 -35.15 -10.05
N ARG A 231 14.98 -36.18 -9.65
CA ARG A 231 16.30 -36.55 -10.22
C ARG A 231 16.31 -36.67 -11.75
N ARG A 232 15.24 -37.17 -12.38
CA ARG A 232 15.16 -37.29 -13.85
C ARG A 232 15.25 -35.95 -14.60
N TRP A 233 14.96 -34.85 -13.91
CA TRP A 233 14.92 -33.50 -14.48
C TRP A 233 16.14 -32.66 -14.10
N LEU A 234 17.09 -33.22 -13.35
CA LEU A 234 18.42 -32.66 -13.12
C LEU A 234 19.31 -33.03 -14.32
N ARG A 235 19.02 -32.40 -15.47
CA ARG A 235 19.88 -32.48 -16.65
C ARG A 235 20.66 -31.19 -16.77
N PRO A 236 21.92 -31.23 -17.26
CA PRO A 236 22.65 -30.02 -17.61
C PRO A 236 21.77 -29.15 -18.50
N ALA A 237 21.67 -27.86 -18.17
CA ALA A 237 20.94 -26.93 -19.01
C ALA A 237 21.50 -26.99 -20.45
N ALA A 238 20.63 -26.89 -21.45
CA ALA A 238 21.07 -26.79 -22.83
C ALA A 238 22.05 -25.61 -22.98
N ALA A 239 23.02 -25.73 -23.90
CA ALA A 239 24.01 -24.69 -24.13
C ALA A 239 23.33 -23.29 -24.21
N PRO A 240 23.84 -22.27 -23.51
CA PRO A 240 23.20 -20.95 -23.41
C PRO A 240 22.84 -20.36 -24.77
N GLU A 241 23.67 -20.65 -25.78
CA GLU A 241 23.55 -20.22 -27.17
C GLU A 241 22.25 -20.64 -27.86
N ARG A 242 21.61 -21.72 -27.38
CA ARG A 242 20.31 -22.19 -27.89
C ARG A 242 19.13 -21.41 -27.32
N SER A 243 19.35 -20.60 -26.27
CA SER A 243 18.30 -19.78 -25.67
C SER A 243 17.94 -18.59 -26.57
N ILE A 244 16.65 -18.38 -26.79
CA ILE A 244 16.14 -17.18 -27.47
C ILE A 244 16.59 -15.89 -26.77
N PHE A 245 16.73 -15.92 -25.44
CA PHE A 245 17.18 -14.78 -24.64
C PHE A 245 18.65 -14.47 -24.88
N TYR A 246 19.50 -15.50 -24.99
CA TYR A 246 20.91 -15.32 -25.30
C TYR A 246 21.09 -14.72 -26.70
N ARG A 247 20.36 -15.24 -27.70
CA ARG A 247 20.39 -14.71 -29.07
C ARG A 247 19.87 -13.27 -29.14
N ALA A 248 18.82 -12.96 -28.39
CA ALA A 248 18.30 -11.60 -28.28
C ALA A 248 19.32 -10.66 -27.63
N ALA A 249 19.89 -11.02 -26.48
CA ALA A 249 20.92 -10.23 -25.79
C ALA A 249 22.17 -10.01 -26.66
N ALA A 250 22.66 -11.06 -27.33
CA ALA A 250 23.80 -10.97 -28.24
C ALA A 250 23.51 -10.06 -29.44
N ARG A 251 22.27 -10.11 -29.98
CA ARG A 251 21.84 -9.20 -31.05
C ARG A 251 21.70 -7.76 -30.56
N SER A 252 21.24 -7.57 -29.33
CA SER A 252 21.13 -6.26 -28.68
C SER A 252 22.48 -5.57 -28.54
N GLY A 253 23.52 -6.32 -28.15
CA GLY A 253 24.90 -5.79 -28.06
C GLY A 253 25.47 -5.29 -29.38
N ARG A 254 24.95 -5.73 -30.53
CA ARG A 254 25.39 -5.26 -31.85
C ARG A 254 24.76 -3.93 -32.28
N ARG A 255 23.67 -3.50 -31.63
CA ARG A 255 22.95 -2.25 -31.96
C ARG A 255 22.52 -1.50 -30.69
N PRO A 256 23.46 -1.12 -29.80
CA PRO A 256 23.14 -0.50 -28.52
C PRO A 256 22.43 0.84 -28.69
N ILE A 257 22.88 1.68 -29.63
CA ILE A 257 22.28 3.01 -29.88
C ILE A 257 20.83 2.89 -30.35
N LEU A 258 20.54 1.97 -31.28
CA LEU A 258 19.16 1.76 -31.78
C LEU A 258 18.21 1.37 -30.64
N LEU A 259 18.67 0.49 -29.73
CA LEU A 259 17.87 0.07 -28.59
C LEU A 259 17.68 1.17 -27.55
N LEU A 260 18.71 1.98 -27.31
CA LEU A 260 18.59 3.16 -26.45
C LEU A 260 17.62 4.18 -27.04
N LEU A 261 17.64 4.40 -28.35
CA LEU A 261 16.69 5.27 -29.04
C LEU A 261 15.27 4.72 -28.97
N LEU A 262 15.07 3.42 -29.17
CA LEU A 262 13.76 2.78 -29.02
C LEU A 262 13.24 2.88 -27.58
N ALA A 263 14.10 2.62 -26.59
CA ALA A 263 13.76 2.76 -25.19
C ALA A 263 13.43 4.21 -24.83
N ALA A 264 14.20 5.18 -25.33
CA ALA A 264 13.95 6.60 -25.13
C ALA A 264 12.65 7.07 -25.82
N MET A 265 12.35 6.55 -27.01
CA MET A 265 11.11 6.84 -27.73
C MET A 265 9.87 6.45 -26.91
N ILE A 266 9.97 5.42 -26.07
CA ILE A 266 8.88 5.00 -25.18
C ILE A 266 8.95 5.73 -23.84
N ALA A 267 10.15 5.81 -23.24
CA ALA A 267 10.35 6.36 -21.91
C ALA A 267 10.12 7.87 -21.85
N VAL A 268 10.57 8.63 -22.86
CA VAL A 268 10.45 10.11 -22.85
C VAL A 268 8.99 10.54 -22.89
N PRO A 269 8.12 10.04 -23.79
CA PRO A 269 6.69 10.37 -23.73
C PRO A 269 6.01 9.91 -22.45
N ALA A 270 6.39 8.74 -21.90
CA ALA A 270 5.84 8.26 -20.64
C ALA A 270 6.20 9.18 -19.46
N VAL A 271 7.46 9.62 -19.36
CA VAL A 271 7.92 10.57 -18.34
C VAL A 271 7.31 11.95 -18.58
N ALA A 272 7.27 12.43 -19.82
CA ALA A 272 6.64 13.70 -20.15
C ALA A 272 5.14 13.70 -19.80
N GLY A 273 4.43 12.61 -20.10
CA GLY A 273 3.05 12.39 -19.70
C GLY A 273 2.90 12.43 -18.19
N PHE A 274 3.74 11.68 -17.45
CA PHE A 274 3.75 11.67 -15.99
C PHE A 274 3.94 13.07 -15.39
N LEU A 275 4.82 13.90 -15.96
CA LEU A 275 5.08 15.26 -15.48
C LEU A 275 3.93 16.25 -15.75
N VAL A 276 3.02 15.94 -16.67
CA VAL A 276 1.89 16.81 -17.05
C VAL A 276 0.58 16.37 -16.37
N VAL A 277 0.48 15.12 -15.92
CA VAL A 277 -0.72 14.62 -15.23
C VAL A 277 -0.90 15.35 -13.90
N PRO A 278 -2.04 16.04 -13.68
CA PRO A 278 -2.30 16.71 -12.42
C PRO A 278 -2.40 15.68 -11.30
N THR A 279 -1.54 15.80 -10.30
CA THR A 279 -1.53 14.94 -9.12
C THR A 279 -2.54 15.42 -8.10
N THR A 280 -3.33 14.51 -7.53
CA THR A 280 -4.28 14.81 -6.45
C THR A 280 -4.06 13.87 -5.27
N TYR A 281 -4.24 14.39 -4.05
CA TYR A 281 -4.20 13.61 -2.80
C TYR A 281 -5.60 13.08 -2.41
N ASN A 282 -6.43 12.78 -3.40
CA ASN A 282 -7.77 12.25 -3.18
C ASN A 282 -7.73 10.72 -3.01
N PHE A 283 -7.35 10.26 -1.82
CA PHE A 283 -7.33 8.82 -1.49
C PHE A 283 -8.74 8.18 -1.52
N SER A 284 -9.81 8.98 -1.31
CA SER A 284 -11.20 8.53 -1.46
C SER A 284 -11.58 8.18 -2.90
N GLY A 285 -10.85 8.66 -3.91
CA GLY A 285 -11.04 8.26 -5.32
C GLY A 285 -10.46 6.89 -5.68
N GLY A 286 -9.74 6.23 -4.76
CA GLY A 286 -9.09 4.94 -5.01
C GLY A 286 -10.02 3.72 -4.92
N LEU A 287 -11.21 3.87 -4.35
CA LEU A 287 -12.20 2.78 -4.29
C LEU A 287 -12.97 2.64 -5.61
N PRO A 288 -13.41 1.42 -5.98
CA PRO A 288 -14.32 1.23 -7.11
C PRO A 288 -15.58 2.10 -6.97
N SER A 289 -16.02 2.72 -8.07
CA SER A 289 -17.23 3.58 -8.09
C SER A 289 -18.53 2.88 -7.68
N GLY A 290 -18.52 1.55 -7.59
CA GLY A 290 -19.64 0.74 -7.12
C GLY A 290 -19.84 0.72 -5.60
N THR A 291 -18.91 1.22 -4.78
CA THR A 291 -19.09 1.22 -3.31
C THR A 291 -20.04 2.32 -2.86
N GLN A 292 -20.77 2.08 -1.76
CA GLN A 292 -21.72 3.07 -1.24
C GLN A 292 -21.01 4.35 -0.74
N SER A 293 -19.81 4.22 -0.18
CA SER A 293 -18.98 5.38 0.20
C SER A 293 -18.62 6.24 -1.01
N ALA A 294 -18.20 5.63 -2.12
CA ALA A 294 -17.87 6.35 -3.34
C ALA A 294 -19.10 7.06 -3.94
N GLN A 295 -20.26 6.38 -3.99
CA GLN A 295 -21.51 6.97 -4.47
C GLN A 295 -22.00 8.12 -3.59
N GLY A 296 -21.92 7.97 -2.26
CA GLY A 296 -22.27 9.03 -1.32
C GLY A 296 -21.36 10.25 -1.48
N GLN A 297 -20.04 10.02 -1.64
CA GLN A 297 -19.08 11.09 -1.91
C GLN A 297 -19.40 11.83 -3.23
N GLN A 298 -19.72 11.10 -4.29
CA GLN A 298 -20.09 11.68 -5.58
C GLN A 298 -21.38 12.51 -5.47
N THR A 299 -22.34 12.05 -4.67
CA THR A 299 -23.59 12.77 -4.40
C THR A 299 -23.30 14.09 -3.70
N ILE A 300 -22.43 14.09 -2.68
CA ILE A 300 -21.99 15.32 -2.02
C ILE A 300 -21.29 16.25 -3.01
N GLN A 301 -20.37 15.73 -3.83
CA GLN A 301 -19.65 16.51 -4.83
C GLN A 301 -20.58 17.18 -5.83
N ASN A 302 -21.61 16.47 -6.30
CA ASN A 302 -22.56 16.97 -7.28
C ASN A 302 -23.53 17.99 -6.67
N ALA A 303 -24.02 17.76 -5.45
CA ALA A 303 -25.06 18.57 -4.83
C ALA A 303 -24.52 19.79 -4.06
N PHE A 304 -23.36 19.68 -3.41
CA PHE A 304 -22.77 20.74 -2.59
C PHE A 304 -21.50 21.35 -3.19
N GLY A 305 -20.94 20.74 -4.24
CA GLY A 305 -19.67 21.16 -4.84
C GLY A 305 -18.44 20.80 -3.98
N ALA A 306 -17.27 21.27 -4.40
CA ALA A 306 -16.00 20.94 -3.75
C ALA A 306 -15.83 21.56 -2.34
N ASN A 307 -16.56 22.63 -2.03
CA ASN A 307 -16.39 23.38 -0.78
C ASN A 307 -16.69 22.55 0.47
N LEU A 308 -17.67 21.64 0.39
CA LEU A 308 -18.02 20.79 1.52
C LEU A 308 -17.06 19.60 1.70
N LEU A 309 -16.40 19.18 0.62
CA LEU A 309 -15.41 18.09 0.66
C LEU A 309 -14.05 18.58 1.16
N TYR A 310 -13.71 19.83 0.86
CA TYR A 310 -12.45 20.46 1.23
C TYR A 310 -12.69 21.80 1.93
N PRO A 311 -13.38 21.81 3.09
CA PRO A 311 -13.72 23.03 3.79
C PRO A 311 -12.46 23.73 4.33
N THR A 312 -12.46 25.06 4.26
CA THR A 312 -11.47 25.89 4.96
C THR A 312 -12.08 26.33 6.28
N TYR A 313 -11.55 25.84 7.39
CA TYR A 313 -12.01 26.21 8.72
C TYR A 313 -11.25 27.43 9.25
N VAL A 314 -11.99 28.41 9.75
CA VAL A 314 -11.42 29.49 10.58
C VAL A 314 -11.73 29.15 12.03
N ILE A 315 -10.71 28.78 12.77
CA ILE A 315 -10.84 28.43 14.19
C ILE A 315 -10.70 29.72 15.01
N VAL A 316 -11.72 30.05 15.78
CA VAL A 316 -11.74 31.22 16.66
C VAL A 316 -11.80 30.74 18.10
N THR A 317 -10.76 31.07 18.88
CA THR A 317 -10.69 30.74 20.30
C THR A 317 -10.97 31.99 21.12
N ALA A 318 -12.04 31.96 21.92
CA ALA A 318 -12.31 33.01 22.91
C ALA A 318 -11.80 32.58 24.30
N PRO A 319 -11.35 33.53 25.14
CA PRO A 319 -10.99 33.26 26.53
C PRO A 319 -12.20 32.92 27.41
N THR A 320 -13.42 33.19 26.93
CA THR A 320 -14.68 32.86 27.60
C THR A 320 -15.57 32.01 26.68
N SER A 321 -16.44 31.20 27.28
CA SER A 321 -17.38 30.35 26.53
C SER A 321 -18.26 31.17 25.59
N PHE A 322 -18.34 30.75 24.32
CA PHE A 322 -19.28 31.29 23.34
C PHE A 322 -20.74 30.99 23.65
N LEU A 323 -21.00 30.02 24.53
CA LEU A 323 -22.35 29.60 24.90
C LEU A 323 -22.67 30.02 26.34
N ALA A 324 -23.84 30.61 26.53
CA ALA A 324 -24.47 30.80 27.83
C ALA A 324 -25.05 29.47 28.32
N ALA A 325 -25.36 29.38 29.63
CA ALA A 325 -25.94 28.19 30.24
C ALA A 325 -27.28 27.74 29.62
N ASN A 326 -27.98 28.65 28.92
CA ASN A 326 -29.22 28.37 28.19
C ASN A 326 -28.99 27.97 26.71
N GLY A 327 -27.74 27.73 26.30
CA GLY A 327 -27.39 27.37 24.92
C GLY A 327 -27.40 28.51 23.92
N THR A 328 -27.68 29.75 24.35
CA THR A 328 -27.61 30.93 23.46
C THR A 328 -26.19 31.47 23.37
N LEU A 329 -25.84 32.10 22.25
CA LEU A 329 -24.53 32.73 22.08
C LEU A 329 -24.38 33.92 23.04
N THR A 330 -23.30 33.95 23.83
CA THR A 330 -22.99 35.08 24.71
C THR A 330 -22.40 36.25 23.91
N PRO A 331 -23.02 37.45 23.93
CA PRO A 331 -22.46 38.62 23.26
C PRO A 331 -21.06 38.99 23.80
N SER A 332 -20.78 38.68 25.06
CA SER A 332 -19.52 38.98 25.74
C SER A 332 -18.33 38.20 25.18
N ALA A 333 -18.51 36.97 24.72
CA ALA A 333 -17.44 36.18 24.10
C ALA A 333 -17.10 36.68 22.69
N LEU A 334 -18.07 37.20 21.95
CA LEU A 334 -17.83 37.83 20.64
C LEU A 334 -17.19 39.22 20.79
N GLN A 335 -17.58 39.99 21.83
CA GLN A 335 -17.01 41.30 22.11
C GLN A 335 -15.58 41.24 22.67
N SER A 336 -15.19 40.13 23.30
CA SER A 336 -13.81 39.92 23.76
C SER A 336 -12.84 39.54 22.64
N LEU A 337 -13.37 39.17 21.46
CA LEU A 337 -12.55 38.95 20.28
C LEU A 337 -12.09 40.30 19.69
N PRO A 338 -10.89 40.36 19.09
CA PRO A 338 -10.42 41.56 18.39
C PRO A 338 -11.39 41.94 17.26
N GLN A 339 -12.11 43.05 17.43
CA GLN A 339 -13.13 43.54 16.48
C GLN A 339 -12.54 44.34 15.29
N ARG A 340 -11.21 44.50 15.23
CA ARG A 340 -10.51 45.20 14.14
C ARG A 340 -9.42 44.32 13.55
N PRO A 341 -9.23 44.33 12.21
CA PRO A 341 -8.01 43.76 11.64
C PRO A 341 -6.80 44.49 12.23
N PRO A 342 -5.74 43.79 12.62
CA PRO A 342 -4.50 44.47 13.01
C PRO A 342 -4.09 45.36 11.83
N THR A 343 -3.95 46.66 12.09
CA THR A 343 -3.67 47.71 11.08
C THR A 343 -2.25 47.63 10.49
N SER A 344 -1.55 46.52 10.63
CA SER A 344 -0.31 46.23 9.96
C SER A 344 -0.46 45.03 9.03
N SER A 345 -0.38 45.29 7.72
CA SER A 345 0.00 44.34 6.67
C SER A 345 -1.02 43.34 6.10
N ILE A 346 -2.24 43.78 5.77
CA ILE A 346 -2.92 43.16 4.60
C ILE A 346 -2.29 43.77 3.34
N GLY A 347 -1.05 43.38 3.09
CA GLY A 347 -0.34 43.72 1.86
C GLY A 347 -1.05 43.07 0.69
N ARG A 348 -1.40 43.87 -0.32
CA ARG A 348 -1.73 43.40 -1.68
C ARG A 348 -0.65 42.42 -2.14
N ARG A 349 -0.86 41.11 -1.97
CA ARG A 349 -0.12 40.06 -2.66
C ARG A 349 -1.10 39.13 -3.36
N ALA A 350 -1.42 39.57 -4.57
CA ALA A 350 -1.39 38.75 -5.77
C ALA A 350 -2.38 37.58 -5.87
N VAL A 351 -3.62 37.91 -6.27
CA VAL A 351 -4.32 37.08 -7.26
C VAL A 351 -3.75 37.48 -8.61
N GLY A 352 -2.72 36.74 -9.06
CA GLY A 352 -2.24 36.83 -10.42
C GLY A 352 -3.27 36.24 -11.36
N GLU A 353 -4.13 37.07 -11.93
CA GLU A 353 -4.82 36.77 -13.18
C GLU A 353 -3.75 36.56 -14.27
N ARG A 354 -3.30 35.31 -14.45
CA ARG A 354 -2.76 34.91 -15.75
C ARG A 354 -3.95 34.71 -16.68
N SER A 355 -4.27 35.80 -17.36
CA SER A 355 -5.03 35.80 -18.61
C SER A 355 -4.58 34.64 -19.49
N VAL A 356 -5.46 33.66 -19.69
CA VAL A 356 -5.39 32.69 -20.77
C VAL A 356 -5.51 33.48 -22.07
N ARG A 357 -4.39 33.74 -22.73
CA ARG A 357 -4.34 34.05 -24.16
C ARG A 357 -3.67 32.89 -24.87
N ARG A 358 -4.53 32.13 -25.55
CA ARG A 358 -4.33 31.15 -26.63
C ARG A 358 -3.51 29.89 -26.34
#